data_AF-A0A7S0IV70-F1
#
_entry.id   AF-A0A7S0IV70-F1
#
_cell.length_a   1.000
_cell.length_b   1.000
_cell.length_c   1.000
_cell.angle_alpha   90.00
_cell.angle_beta   90.00
_cell.angle_gamma   90.00
#
_symmetry.space_group_name_H-M   'P 1'
#
loop_
_entity.id
_entity.type
_entity.pdbx_description
1 polymer ?
#
loop_
_entity_poly.entity_id
_entity_poly.type
_entity_poly.pdbx_seq_one_letter_code
_entity_poly.pdbx_strand_id
1 'polypeptide(L)'
;ATWASGFDGDRQAGLRMLRACVDEEGISSPIAAIVFLSFHLDARTFFNEAPSTADLDACADMLEWGAHRYTDSIFFALLRADWRACRRELSAAAAVLEQSLALPVAQMHGIGAAVHYKIGAYRLGCLEWTA
;
A
#
# COMPACT_ATOMS: atom_id res chain seq x y z
N ALA A 1 -20.21 22.06 -3.27
CA ALA A 1 -18.88 21.60 -3.70
C ALA A 1 -19.00 20.69 -4.91
N THR A 2 -19.75 19.59 -4.83
CA THR A 2 -20.12 18.70 -5.96
C THR A 2 -20.73 19.42 -7.17
N TRP A 3 -21.64 20.39 -6.94
CA TRP A 3 -22.29 21.16 -8.01
C TRP A 3 -21.35 22.07 -8.84
N ALA A 4 -20.16 22.39 -8.31
CA ALA A 4 -19.20 23.27 -8.98
C ALA A 4 -18.01 22.50 -9.57
N SER A 5 -17.73 21.28 -9.09
CA SER A 5 -16.66 20.43 -9.60
C SER A 5 -17.11 19.37 -10.62
N GLY A 6 -18.42 19.11 -10.72
CA GLY A 6 -18.95 17.97 -11.50
C GLY A 6 -18.55 16.61 -10.94
N PHE A 7 -18.03 16.57 -9.71
CA PHE A 7 -17.54 15.36 -9.06
C PHE A 7 -18.62 14.81 -8.14
N ASP A 8 -19.35 13.78 -8.59
CA ASP A 8 -20.46 13.17 -7.85
C ASP A 8 -20.02 12.35 -6.62
N GLY A 9 -18.71 12.20 -6.40
CA GLY A 9 -18.17 11.45 -5.25
C GLY A 9 -18.38 9.94 -5.36
N ASP A 10 -18.61 9.40 -6.57
CA ASP A 10 -18.69 7.96 -6.80
C ASP A 10 -17.32 7.30 -6.61
N ARG A 11 -17.18 6.60 -5.49
CA ARG A 11 -16.01 5.79 -5.13
C ARG A 11 -15.63 4.79 -6.23
N GLN A 12 -16.61 4.10 -6.81
CA GLN A 12 -16.36 3.08 -7.83
C GLN A 12 -15.89 3.72 -9.13
N ALA A 13 -16.43 4.88 -9.52
CA ALA A 13 -15.90 5.66 -10.63
C ALA A 13 -14.46 6.10 -10.38
N GLY A 14 -14.14 6.59 -9.18
CA GLY A 14 -12.78 6.96 -8.80
C GLY A 14 -11.79 5.80 -8.89
N LEU A 15 -12.15 4.62 -8.38
CA LEU A 15 -11.30 3.42 -8.47
C LEU A 15 -11.07 2.97 -9.92
N ARG A 16 -12.10 3.03 -10.77
CA ARG A 16 -11.95 2.75 -12.21
C ARG A 16 -11.02 3.75 -12.88
N MET A 17 -11.11 5.04 -12.54
CA MET A 17 -10.22 6.08 -13.07
C MET A 17 -8.76 5.85 -12.65
N LEU A 18 -8.52 5.48 -11.39
CA LEU A 18 -7.18 5.14 -10.92
C LEU A 18 -6.61 3.95 -11.69
N ARG A 19 -7.41 2.91 -11.92
CA ARG A 19 -6.97 1.76 -12.70
C ARG A 19 -6.65 2.14 -14.15
N ALA A 20 -7.53 2.89 -14.81
CA ALA A 20 -7.29 3.37 -16.17
C ALA A 20 -6.00 4.22 -16.26
N CYS A 21 -5.75 5.09 -15.27
CA CYS A 21 -4.52 5.88 -15.23
C CYS A 21 -3.26 5.02 -15.09
N VAL A 22 -3.34 3.88 -14.38
CA VAL A 22 -2.23 2.92 -14.34
C VAL A 22 -2.04 2.25 -15.71
N ASP A 23 -3.13 1.82 -16.35
CA ASP A 23 -3.10 1.13 -17.64
C ASP A 23 -2.60 2.03 -18.79
N GLU A 24 -2.78 3.36 -18.67
CA GLU A 24 -2.25 4.36 -19.61
C GLU A 24 -0.72 4.57 -19.51
N GLU A 25 -0.08 4.09 -18.44
CA GLU A 25 1.37 4.16 -18.18
C GLU A 25 1.99 5.58 -18.31
N GLY A 26 1.21 6.62 -18.01
CA GLY A 26 1.65 8.00 -17.95
C GLY A 26 2.44 8.35 -16.68
N ILE A 27 2.87 9.62 -16.58
CA ILE A 27 3.67 10.10 -15.42
C ILE A 27 2.95 9.94 -14.07
N SER A 28 1.63 9.95 -14.08
CA SER A 28 0.79 9.81 -12.88
C SER A 28 0.48 8.37 -12.50
N SER A 29 0.78 7.38 -13.34
CA SER A 29 0.52 5.96 -13.08
C SER A 29 1.06 5.45 -11.75
N PRO A 30 2.31 5.73 -11.32
CA PRO A 30 2.77 5.26 -10.00
C PRO A 30 1.97 5.87 -8.85
N ILE A 31 1.56 7.13 -8.95
CA ILE A 31 0.74 7.80 -7.94
C ILE A 31 -0.66 7.18 -7.92
N ALA A 32 -1.25 6.93 -9.10
CA ALA A 32 -2.55 6.30 -9.21
C ALA A 32 -2.55 4.89 -8.60
N ALA A 33 -1.50 4.09 -8.85
CA ALA A 33 -1.31 2.78 -8.25
C ALA A 33 -1.20 2.85 -6.71
N ILE A 34 -0.39 3.77 -6.19
CA ILE A 34 -0.24 3.99 -4.74
C ILE A 34 -1.57 4.36 -4.10
N VAL A 35 -2.32 5.32 -4.69
CA VAL A 35 -3.62 5.74 -4.15
C VAL A 35 -4.64 4.60 -4.21
N PHE A 36 -4.69 3.84 -5.30
CA PHE A 36 -5.55 2.67 -5.42
C PHE A 36 -5.24 1.66 -4.31
N LEU A 37 -3.97 1.30 -4.11
CA LEU A 37 -3.53 0.36 -3.09
C LEU A 37 -3.81 0.88 -1.68
N SER A 38 -3.41 2.11 -1.36
CA SER A 38 -3.68 2.73 -0.05
C SER A 38 -5.17 2.82 0.26
N PHE A 39 -6.02 3.03 -0.74
CA PHE A 39 -7.45 3.01 -0.51
C PHE A 39 -7.92 1.64 0.01
N HIS A 40 -7.56 0.57 -0.68
CA HIS A 40 -7.99 -0.78 -0.33
C HIS A 40 -7.32 -1.33 0.94
N LEU A 41 -6.06 -0.96 1.20
CA LEU A 41 -5.27 -1.52 2.29
C LEU A 41 -5.36 -0.71 3.59
N ASP A 42 -5.40 0.63 3.49
CA ASP A 42 -5.33 1.51 4.65
C ASP A 42 -6.65 2.28 4.86
N ALA A 43 -7.09 3.02 3.84
CA ALA A 43 -8.13 4.03 4.00
C ALA A 43 -9.49 3.46 4.42
N ARG A 44 -9.84 2.27 3.90
CA ARG A 44 -11.11 1.60 4.20
C ARG A 44 -11.30 1.27 5.68
N THR A 45 -10.21 1.02 6.41
CA THR A 45 -10.27 0.75 7.85
C THR A 45 -10.82 1.95 8.64
N PHE A 46 -10.56 3.19 8.21
CA PHE A 46 -11.13 4.40 8.82
C PHE A 46 -12.64 4.53 8.59
N PHE A 47 -13.19 3.84 7.59
CA PHE A 47 -14.62 3.75 7.33
C PHE A 47 -15.25 2.50 7.97
N ASN A 48 -14.50 1.77 8.81
CA ASN A 48 -14.91 0.50 9.38
C ASN A 48 -15.27 -0.55 8.32
N GLU A 49 -14.62 -0.48 7.14
CA GLU A 49 -14.76 -1.42 6.05
C GLU A 49 -13.50 -2.28 5.98
N ALA A 50 -13.61 -3.58 6.28
CA ALA A 50 -12.52 -4.50 6.02
C ALA A 50 -12.43 -4.82 4.51
N PRO A 51 -11.22 -4.94 3.93
CA PRO A 51 -11.08 -5.38 2.54
C PRO A 51 -11.59 -6.82 2.38
N SER A 52 -12.36 -7.06 1.33
CA SER A 52 -12.78 -8.40 0.93
C SER A 52 -11.61 -9.16 0.27
N THR A 53 -11.74 -10.48 0.11
CA THR A 53 -10.76 -11.26 -0.65
C THR A 53 -10.59 -10.74 -2.08
N ALA A 54 -11.70 -10.38 -2.75
CA ALA A 54 -11.67 -9.82 -4.09
C ALA A 54 -10.92 -8.48 -4.16
N ASP A 55 -11.03 -7.65 -3.12
CA ASP A 55 -10.27 -6.40 -3.01
C ASP A 55 -8.76 -6.68 -2.91
N LEU A 56 -8.38 -7.66 -2.07
CA LEU A 56 -6.98 -8.04 -1.89
C LEU A 56 -6.40 -8.69 -3.15
N ASP A 57 -7.17 -9.47 -3.89
CA ASP A 57 -6.72 -10.05 -5.16
C ASP A 57 -6.49 -8.95 -6.21
N ALA A 58 -7.38 -7.94 -6.28
CA ALA A 58 -7.16 -6.78 -7.15
C ALA A 58 -5.90 -5.96 -6.78
N CYS A 59 -5.55 -5.90 -5.50
CA CYS A 59 -4.29 -5.30 -5.06
C CYS A 59 -3.06 -6.11 -5.49
N ALA A 60 -3.16 -7.44 -5.58
CA ALA A 60 -2.02 -8.30 -5.93
C ALA A 60 -1.49 -7.97 -7.33
N ASP A 61 -2.37 -7.82 -8.32
CA ASP A 61 -2.00 -7.44 -9.69
C ASP A 61 -1.25 -6.11 -9.74
N MET A 62 -1.75 -5.13 -8.99
CA MET A 62 -1.19 -3.77 -8.94
C MET A 62 0.17 -3.76 -8.22
N LEU A 63 0.32 -4.55 -7.15
CA LEU A 63 1.59 -4.73 -6.45
C LEU A 63 2.62 -5.42 -7.34
N GLU A 64 2.20 -6.37 -8.17
CA GLU A 64 3.10 -7.05 -9.09
C GLU A 64 3.56 -6.13 -10.23
N TRP A 65 2.64 -5.35 -10.79
CA TRP A 65 2.97 -4.27 -11.72
C TRP A 65 3.98 -3.29 -11.13
N GLY A 66 3.75 -2.88 -9.88
CA GLY A 66 4.61 -1.93 -9.16
C GLY A 66 6.01 -2.48 -8.90
N ALA A 67 6.12 -3.75 -8.47
CA ALA A 67 7.42 -4.36 -8.19
C ALA A 67 8.28 -4.60 -9.44
N HIS A 68 7.67 -4.84 -10.60
CA HIS A 68 8.41 -4.96 -11.85
C HIS A 68 8.95 -3.62 -12.36
N ARG A 69 8.22 -2.52 -12.13
CA ARG A 69 8.57 -1.18 -12.65
C ARG A 69 9.37 -0.34 -11.68
N TYR A 70 9.18 -0.56 -10.37
CA TYR A 70 9.72 0.27 -9.30
C TYR A 70 10.31 -0.61 -8.19
N THR A 71 11.27 -1.45 -8.56
CA THR A 71 11.88 -2.48 -7.69
C THR A 71 12.37 -1.94 -6.34
N ASP A 72 12.93 -0.73 -6.33
CA ASP A 72 13.50 -0.09 -5.13
C ASP A 72 12.55 0.95 -4.50
N SER A 73 11.27 0.92 -4.84
CA SER A 73 10.30 1.86 -4.28
C SER A 73 9.86 1.44 -2.88
N ILE A 74 10.25 2.27 -1.90
CA ILE A 74 9.80 2.10 -0.51
C ILE A 74 8.28 2.16 -0.37
N PHE A 75 7.58 2.93 -1.22
CA PHE A 75 6.12 3.01 -1.19
C PHE A 75 5.47 1.68 -1.58
N PHE A 76 5.96 1.02 -2.64
CA PHE A 76 5.45 -0.30 -3.02
C PHE A 76 5.83 -1.40 -2.01
N ALA A 77 7.00 -1.29 -1.37
CA ALA A 77 7.38 -2.19 -0.27
C ALA A 77 6.43 -2.05 0.94
N LEU A 78 6.11 -0.81 1.34
CA LEU A 78 5.15 -0.54 2.42
C LEU A 78 3.76 -1.12 2.12
N LEU A 79 3.24 -0.87 0.92
CA LEU A 79 1.93 -1.36 0.49
C LEU A 79 1.90 -2.89 0.36
N ARG A 80 3.01 -3.52 -0.06
CA ARG A 80 3.13 -4.97 -0.09
C ARG A 80 3.11 -5.58 1.31
N ALA A 81 3.73 -4.92 2.28
CA ALA A 81 3.66 -5.33 3.67
C ALA A 81 2.24 -5.19 4.23
N ASP A 82 1.53 -4.09 3.93
CA ASP A 82 0.12 -3.93 4.33
C ASP A 82 -0.77 -4.99 3.72
N TRP A 83 -0.59 -5.31 2.44
CA TRP A 83 -1.34 -6.39 1.79
C TRP A 83 -1.13 -7.74 2.48
N ARG A 84 0.12 -8.08 2.86
CA ARG A 84 0.41 -9.28 3.68
C ARG A 84 -0.26 -9.20 5.05
N ALA A 85 -0.23 -8.04 5.69
CA ALA A 85 -0.84 -7.83 7.00
C ALA A 85 -2.37 -7.97 6.97
N CYS A 86 -3.06 -7.43 5.94
CA CYS A 86 -4.49 -7.62 5.72
C CYS A 86 -4.87 -9.10 5.55
N ARG A 87 -3.93 -9.92 5.05
CA ARG A 87 -4.08 -11.38 4.94
C ARG A 87 -3.70 -12.14 6.21
N ARG A 88 -3.41 -11.44 7.30
CA ARG A 88 -2.95 -11.99 8.58
C ARG A 88 -1.59 -12.69 8.50
N GLU A 89 -0.77 -12.32 7.51
CA GLU A 89 0.57 -12.86 7.29
C GLU A 89 1.63 -11.91 7.89
N LEU A 90 1.50 -11.60 9.19
CA LEU A 90 2.26 -10.53 9.85
C LEU A 90 3.78 -10.72 9.82
N SER A 91 4.27 -11.95 10.00
CA SER A 91 5.71 -12.25 9.88
C SER A 91 6.22 -12.00 8.47
N ALA A 92 5.43 -12.31 7.43
CA ALA A 92 5.79 -12.04 6.05
C ALA A 92 5.75 -10.53 5.75
N ALA A 93 4.80 -9.80 6.34
CA ALA A 93 4.73 -8.35 6.25
C ALA A 93 5.98 -7.68 6.84
N ALA A 94 6.42 -8.11 8.03
CA ALA A 94 7.65 -7.62 8.66
C ALA A 94 8.89 -7.89 7.79
N ALA A 95 9.01 -9.11 7.24
CA ALA A 95 10.15 -9.49 6.39
C ALA A 95 10.27 -8.61 5.13
N VAL A 96 9.15 -8.22 4.51
CA VAL A 96 9.17 -7.28 3.35
C VAL A 96 9.78 -5.94 3.75
N LEU A 97 9.42 -5.41 4.92
CA LEU A 97 9.95 -4.13 5.40
C LEU A 97 11.42 -4.23 5.82
N GLU A 98 11.82 -5.32 6.47
CA GLU A 98 13.21 -5.58 6.83
C GLU A 98 14.11 -5.63 5.59
N GLN A 99 13.66 -6.26 4.50
CA GLN A 99 14.37 -6.23 3.23
C GLN A 99 14.48 -4.81 2.65
N SER A 100 13.44 -4.00 2.80
CA SER A 100 13.43 -2.61 2.32
C SER A 100 14.43 -1.70 3.06
N LEU A 101 14.90 -2.09 4.25
CA LEU A 101 15.95 -1.36 4.98
C LEU A 101 17.33 -1.46 4.31
N ALA A 102 17.53 -2.41 3.37
CA ALA A 102 18.74 -2.48 2.56
C ALA A 102 18.85 -1.32 1.54
N LEU A 103 17.73 -0.66 1.24
CA LEU A 103 17.69 0.59 0.48
C LEU A 103 18.28 1.73 1.34
N PRO A 104 18.65 2.88 0.75
CA PRO A 104 19.10 4.06 1.52
C PRO A 104 17.99 4.69 2.41
N VAL A 105 16.92 3.96 2.71
CA VAL A 105 15.83 4.31 3.63
C VAL A 105 16.36 4.63 5.03
N ALA A 106 17.40 3.93 5.49
CA ALA A 106 18.03 4.22 6.78
C ALA A 106 18.65 5.64 6.84
N GLN A 107 19.02 6.21 5.69
CA GLN A 107 19.54 7.58 5.57
C GLN A 107 18.40 8.61 5.48
N MET A 108 17.17 8.17 5.22
CA MET A 108 15.97 8.99 5.13
C MET A 108 15.24 8.95 6.48
N HIS A 109 15.74 9.68 7.48
CA HIS A 109 15.32 9.55 8.89
C HIS A 109 13.79 9.49 9.10
N GLY A 110 13.01 10.31 8.40
CA GLY A 110 11.54 10.29 8.50
C GLY A 110 10.91 9.00 7.97
N ILE A 111 11.41 8.48 6.85
CA ILE A 111 10.92 7.24 6.25
C ILE A 111 11.39 6.04 7.07
N GLY A 112 12.66 6.02 7.48
CA GLY A 112 13.23 4.98 8.33
C GLY A 112 12.46 4.82 9.63
N ALA A 113 12.10 5.91 10.30
CA ALA A 113 11.28 5.87 11.52
C ALA A 113 9.91 5.21 11.28
N ALA A 114 9.22 5.56 10.18
CA ALA A 114 7.93 4.97 9.83
C ALA A 114 8.03 3.46 9.52
N VAL A 115 9.11 3.05 8.83
CA VAL A 115 9.36 1.64 8.51
C VAL A 115 9.63 0.83 9.78
N HIS A 116 10.51 1.32 10.67
CA HIS A 116 10.78 0.67 11.94
C HIS A 116 9.53 0.56 12.84
N TYR A 117 8.70 1.62 12.87
CA TYR A 117 7.43 1.57 13.57
C TYR A 117 6.53 0.44 13.06
N LYS A 118 6.35 0.32 11.73
CA LYS A 118 5.53 -0.75 11.14
C LYS A 118 6.10 -2.15 11.40
N ILE A 119 7.42 -2.33 11.28
CA ILE A 119 8.07 -3.59 11.65
C ILE A 119 7.73 -3.96 13.10
N GLY A 120 7.91 -3.01 14.03
CA GLY A 120 7.57 -3.20 15.43
C GLY A 120 6.10 -3.56 15.65
N ALA A 121 5.18 -2.88 14.97
CA ALA A 121 3.74 -3.16 15.05
C ALA A 121 3.39 -4.59 14.57
N TYR A 122 3.98 -5.06 13.48
CA TYR A 122 3.73 -6.42 13.00
C TYR A 122 4.36 -7.49 13.91
N ARG A 123 5.60 -7.27 14.38
CA ARG A 123 6.28 -8.17 15.32
C ARG A 123 5.55 -8.26 16.66
N LEU A 124 5.03 -7.13 17.15
CA LEU A 124 4.15 -7.07 18.32
C LEU A 124 2.89 -7.94 18.12
N GLY A 125 2.27 -7.86 16.94
CA GLY A 125 1.12 -8.70 16.58
C GLY A 125 1.46 -10.20 16.53
N CYS A 126 2.72 -10.56 16.30
CA CYS A 126 3.24 -11.92 16.40
C CYS A 126 3.66 -12.33 17.82
N LEU A 127 3.55 -11.44 18.82
CA LEU A 127 4.07 -11.62 20.18
C LEU A 127 5.60 -11.81 20.23
N GLU A 128 6.32 -11.20 19.27
CA GLU A 128 7.77 -11.19 19.19
C GLU A 128 8.31 -9.85 19.72
N TRP A 129 8.84 -9.86 20.94
CA TRP A 129 9.17 -8.64 21.70
C TRP A 129 10.63 -8.19 21.60
N THR A 130 11.52 -9.06 21.15
CA THR A 130 12.98 -8.88 21.21
C THR A 130 13.66 -9.26 19.89
N ALA A 131 13.15 -8.75 18.77
CA ALA A 131 13.80 -8.92 17.47
C ALA A 131 15.28 -8.53 17.52
#